data_AF-A0A817S3S4-F1
#
_entry.id   AF-A0A817S3S4-F1
#
_cell.length_a   1.000
_cell.length_b   1.000
_cell.length_c   1.000
_cell.angle_alpha   90.00
_cell.angle_beta   90.00
_cell.angle_gamma   90.00
#
_symmetry.space_group_name_H-M   'P 1'
#
loop_
_entity.id
_entity.type
_entity.pdbx_description
1 polymer ?
#
loop_
_entity_poly.entity_id
_entity_poly.type
_entity_poly.pdbx_seq_one_letter_code
_entity_poly.pdbx_strand_id
1 'polypeptide(L)'
;MNDEIEELDEDQKAILVRFINQISKQNKEIGNYLKEIFNICTNPDRQTRINVYKKILNELPFGSIKREKLIEYYAKIMDLERRVRKFVNAKIYNEKIENPRSTATADRLDYVFHRMKEEDVPIEKLKEFFNENAYAIFSLTMHPTNPTSTDYTVKGGIQFDKYLDNNIDYEEHLKLLEDLPIVGQKKTIEEEVKETIAILDIIYETSIKLRFKLIESLRDIPSYGSVIDVNTPIIQVSIWSAGDGDGNENANIQELEHAFELLRQRIKQLYLHDIQEIKSNKTKIIEEKLINNSYK
;
A
#
# COMPACT_ATOMS: atom_id res chain seq x y z
N MET A 1 13.68 0.48 -21.15
CA MET A 1 14.70 0.05 -20.16
C MET A 1 15.60 1.19 -19.71
N ASN A 2 16.23 1.99 -20.60
CA ASN A 2 17.00 3.17 -20.16
C ASN A 2 16.07 4.30 -19.65
N ASP A 3 15.03 4.64 -20.40
CA ASP A 3 14.06 5.68 -20.02
C ASP A 3 13.30 5.33 -18.71
N GLU A 4 13.02 4.04 -18.48
CA GLU A 4 12.39 3.53 -17.24
C GLU A 4 13.29 3.67 -15.99
N ILE A 5 14.60 3.50 -16.17
CA ILE A 5 15.59 3.66 -15.08
C ILE A 5 15.78 5.15 -14.80
N GLU A 6 15.74 6.00 -15.83
CA GLU A 6 15.87 7.45 -15.70
C GLU A 6 14.66 8.09 -14.99
N GLU A 7 13.42 7.74 -15.36
CA GLU A 7 12.20 8.28 -14.71
C GLU A 7 12.10 7.87 -13.23
N LEU A 8 12.45 6.62 -12.89
CA LEU A 8 12.45 6.11 -11.52
C LEU A 8 13.49 6.80 -10.63
N ASP A 9 14.63 7.17 -11.22
CA ASP A 9 15.72 7.87 -10.52
C ASP A 9 15.38 9.37 -10.32
N GLU A 10 14.64 9.99 -11.23
CA GLU A 10 14.20 11.40 -11.11
C GLU A 10 13.15 11.62 -10.02
N ASP A 11 12.08 10.80 -9.98
CA ASP A 11 11.01 10.95 -8.99
C ASP A 11 11.50 10.66 -7.56
N GLN A 12 12.35 9.63 -7.41
CA GLN A 12 13.00 9.32 -6.14
C GLN A 12 13.86 10.50 -5.68
N LYS A 13 14.74 11.01 -6.54
CA LYS A 13 15.59 12.16 -6.20
C LYS A 13 14.75 13.39 -5.83
N ALA A 14 13.67 13.67 -6.56
CA ALA A 14 12.83 14.84 -6.31
C ALA A 14 12.20 14.82 -4.91
N ILE A 15 11.60 13.68 -4.52
CA ILE A 15 10.95 13.54 -3.21
C ILE A 15 12.00 13.55 -2.07
N LEU A 16 13.13 12.88 -2.27
CA LEU A 16 14.21 12.86 -1.27
C LEU A 16 14.82 14.25 -1.06
N VAL A 17 15.09 15.00 -2.13
CA VAL A 17 15.62 16.37 -2.05
C VAL A 17 14.64 17.29 -1.32
N ARG A 18 13.34 17.17 -1.58
CA ARG A 18 12.30 17.94 -0.87
C ARG A 18 12.30 17.65 0.61
N PHE A 19 12.27 16.37 1.00
CA PHE A 19 12.26 15.97 2.40
C PHE A 19 13.54 16.39 3.15
N ILE A 20 14.71 16.21 2.53
CA ILE A 20 16.00 16.67 3.09
C ILE A 20 16.01 18.20 3.24
N ASN A 21 15.47 18.94 2.27
CA ASN A 21 15.39 20.40 2.36
C ASN A 21 14.43 20.87 3.46
N GLN A 22 13.33 20.16 3.68
CA GLN A 22 12.42 20.39 4.79
C GLN A 22 13.12 20.20 6.14
N ILE A 23 13.80 19.07 6.34
CA ILE A 23 14.62 18.81 7.54
C ILE A 23 15.70 19.89 7.69
N SER A 24 16.34 20.30 6.60
CA SER A 24 17.39 21.34 6.62
C SER A 24 16.87 22.71 7.09
N LYS A 25 15.59 23.02 6.90
CA LYS A 25 14.97 24.28 7.40
C LYS A 25 14.86 24.27 8.92
N GLN A 26 14.57 23.12 9.51
CA GLN A 26 14.41 22.96 10.96
C GLN A 26 15.73 22.68 11.68
N ASN A 27 16.58 21.85 11.05
CA ASN A 27 17.86 21.43 11.58
C ASN A 27 18.92 21.37 10.46
N LYS A 28 19.56 22.51 10.23
CA LYS A 28 20.56 22.69 9.16
C LYS A 28 21.72 21.70 9.24
N GLU A 29 22.18 21.38 10.45
CA GLU A 29 23.31 20.46 10.68
C GLU A 29 22.95 19.03 10.26
N ILE A 30 21.82 18.51 10.73
CA ILE A 30 21.31 17.19 10.34
C ILE A 30 21.03 17.13 8.83
N GLY A 31 20.42 18.18 8.28
CA GLY A 31 20.18 18.29 6.84
C GLY A 31 21.48 18.20 6.02
N ASN A 32 22.56 18.82 6.47
CA ASN A 32 23.86 18.72 5.81
C ASN A 32 24.43 17.29 5.83
N TYR A 33 24.34 16.60 6.97
CA TYR A 33 24.76 15.20 7.05
C TYR A 33 23.96 14.28 6.12
N LEU A 34 22.63 14.47 6.06
CA LEU A 34 21.78 13.70 5.15
C LEU A 34 22.13 13.94 3.68
N LYS A 35 22.44 15.19 3.30
CA LYS A 35 22.96 15.51 1.95
C LYS A 35 24.30 14.84 1.67
N GLU A 36 25.22 14.87 2.64
CA GLU A 36 26.53 14.23 2.50
C GLU A 36 26.38 12.71 2.30
N ILE A 37 25.53 12.05 3.11
CA ILE A 37 25.20 10.63 2.99
C ILE A 37 24.59 10.34 1.61
N PHE A 38 23.57 11.10 1.20
CA PHE A 38 22.90 10.88 -0.08
C PHE A 38 23.86 11.00 -1.28
N ASN A 39 24.74 12.01 -1.27
CA ASN A 39 25.72 12.23 -2.33
C ASN A 39 26.73 11.07 -2.46
N ILE A 40 27.05 10.38 -1.37
CA ILE A 40 28.00 9.25 -1.41
C ILE A 40 27.33 7.91 -1.68
N CYS A 41 26.01 7.76 -1.51
CA CYS A 41 25.31 6.50 -1.72
C CYS A 41 25.41 6.01 -3.18
N THR A 42 25.55 6.93 -4.14
CA THR A 42 25.73 6.64 -5.56
C THR A 42 27.21 6.63 -6.00
N ASN A 43 28.14 6.94 -5.10
CA ASN A 43 29.57 6.96 -5.41
C ASN A 43 30.11 5.53 -5.50
N PRO A 44 30.79 5.12 -6.59
CA PRO A 44 31.33 3.77 -6.73
C PRO A 44 32.46 3.45 -5.73
N ASP A 45 33.23 4.43 -5.27
CA ASP A 45 34.38 4.21 -4.37
C ASP A 45 33.94 3.90 -2.92
N ARG A 46 34.17 2.65 -2.50
CA ARG A 46 33.84 2.18 -1.15
C ARG A 46 34.60 2.92 -0.06
N GLN A 47 35.86 3.28 -0.30
CA GLN A 47 36.68 3.90 0.74
C GLN A 47 36.18 5.29 1.09
N THR A 48 35.82 6.08 0.07
CA THR A 48 35.17 7.39 0.23
C THR A 48 33.86 7.26 1.01
N ARG A 49 33.00 6.30 0.68
CA ARG A 49 31.75 6.06 1.44
C ARG A 49 32.01 5.80 2.92
N ILE A 50 32.95 4.88 3.21
CA ILE A 50 33.32 4.53 4.60
C ILE A 50 33.89 5.74 5.35
N ASN A 51 34.73 6.56 4.70
CA ASN A 51 35.36 7.71 5.34
C ASN A 51 34.34 8.76 5.77
N VAL A 52 33.33 9.04 4.94
CA VAL A 52 32.24 9.95 5.29
C VAL A 52 31.40 9.39 6.43
N TYR A 53 31.00 8.11 6.39
CA TYR A 53 30.29 7.50 7.51
C TYR A 53 31.10 7.57 8.82
N LYS A 54 32.41 7.28 8.77
CA LYS A 54 33.30 7.39 9.94
C LYS A 54 33.37 8.81 10.47
N LYS A 55 33.51 9.82 9.60
CA LYS A 55 33.51 11.23 9.97
C LYS A 55 32.23 11.58 10.75
N ILE A 56 31.07 11.28 10.16
CA ILE A 56 29.76 11.56 10.78
C ILE A 56 29.61 10.83 12.12
N LEU A 57 29.98 9.55 12.18
CA LEU A 57 29.89 8.74 13.40
C LEU A 57 30.86 9.19 14.51
N ASN A 58 31.99 9.80 14.15
CA ASN A 58 32.94 10.37 15.11
C ASN A 58 32.48 11.74 15.62
N GLU A 59 31.85 12.55 14.77
CA GLU A 59 31.27 13.85 15.14
C GLU A 59 29.99 13.69 15.99
N LEU A 60 29.24 12.60 15.77
CA LEU A 60 28.00 12.27 16.48
C LEU A 60 28.17 11.00 17.33
N PRO A 61 28.56 11.13 18.61
CA PRO A 61 28.80 9.99 19.49
C PRO A 61 27.52 9.16 19.72
N PHE A 62 27.73 7.88 20.03
CA PHE A 62 26.64 6.94 20.30
C PHE A 62 25.77 7.40 21.48
N GLY A 63 24.45 7.28 21.36
CA GLY A 63 23.49 7.75 22.37
C GLY A 63 23.30 9.28 22.43
N SER A 64 23.90 10.04 21.52
CA SER A 64 23.59 11.48 21.44
C SER A 64 22.25 11.71 20.74
N ILE A 65 21.45 12.64 21.25
CA ILE A 65 20.15 13.05 20.67
C ILE A 65 20.29 13.41 19.18
N LYS A 66 21.40 14.06 18.80
CA LYS A 66 21.67 14.42 17.40
C LYS A 66 21.87 13.18 16.53
N ARG A 67 22.60 12.17 17.00
CA ARG A 67 22.80 10.92 16.27
C ARG A 67 21.49 10.15 16.13
N GLU A 68 20.69 10.07 17.18
CA GLU A 68 19.38 9.40 17.15
C GLU A 68 18.46 10.06 16.11
N LYS A 69 18.38 11.39 16.11
CA LYS A 69 17.64 12.14 15.09
C LYS A 69 18.16 11.90 13.68
N LEU A 70 19.49 11.87 13.47
CA LEU A 70 20.07 11.58 12.16
C LEU A 70 19.67 10.19 11.67
N ILE A 71 19.76 9.18 12.54
CA ILE A 71 19.39 7.79 12.22
C ILE A 71 17.90 7.69 11.91
N GLU A 72 17.05 8.35 12.70
CA GLU A 72 15.60 8.41 12.45
C GLU A 72 15.27 9.02 11.09
N TYR A 73 15.80 10.20 10.77
CA TYR A 73 15.53 10.82 9.47
C TYR A 73 16.12 10.02 8.30
N TYR A 74 17.29 9.41 8.49
CA TYR A 74 17.87 8.51 7.50
C TYR A 74 16.96 7.29 7.23
N ALA A 75 16.41 6.67 8.28
CA ALA A 75 15.48 5.57 8.14
C ALA A 75 14.17 6.00 7.42
N LYS A 76 13.65 7.19 7.72
CA LYS A 76 12.49 7.78 7.01
C LYS A 76 12.78 7.99 5.52
N ILE A 77 13.97 8.48 5.18
CA ILE A 77 14.42 8.64 3.79
C ILE A 77 14.46 7.29 3.06
N MET A 78 15.01 6.25 3.69
CA MET A 78 15.07 4.91 3.08
C MET A 78 13.67 4.31 2.87
N ASP A 79 12.74 4.51 3.82
CA ASP A 79 11.35 4.05 3.65
C ASP A 79 10.62 4.85 2.56
N LEU A 80 10.80 6.17 2.49
CA LEU A 80 10.28 7.02 1.42
C LEU A 80 10.77 6.56 0.04
N GLU A 81 12.07 6.32 -0.12
CA GLU A 81 12.64 5.82 -1.38
C GLU A 81 11.99 4.50 -1.80
N ARG A 82 11.83 3.57 -0.86
CA ARG A 82 11.15 2.28 -1.11
C ARG A 82 9.70 2.47 -1.56
N ARG A 83 8.97 3.42 -0.98
CA ARG A 83 7.56 3.71 -1.33
C ARG A 83 7.44 4.33 -2.71
N VAL A 84 8.28 5.32 -3.03
CA VAL A 84 8.31 5.93 -4.36
C VAL A 84 8.64 4.87 -5.41
N ARG A 85 9.64 4.00 -5.13
CA ARG A 85 9.96 2.88 -6.01
C ARG A 85 8.77 1.94 -6.25
N LYS A 86 8.02 1.61 -5.19
CA LYS A 86 6.81 0.79 -5.30
C LYS A 86 5.79 1.43 -6.24
N PHE A 87 5.55 2.74 -6.11
CA PHE A 87 4.61 3.48 -6.95
C PHE A 87 5.05 3.56 -8.41
N VAL A 88 6.30 3.96 -8.67
CA VAL A 88 6.82 4.04 -10.05
C VAL A 88 6.80 2.65 -10.70
N ASN A 89 7.19 1.60 -9.98
CA ASN A 89 7.10 0.23 -10.49
C ASN A 89 5.66 -0.18 -10.80
N ALA A 90 4.69 0.23 -9.99
CA ALA A 90 3.27 -0.03 -10.25
C ALA A 90 2.80 0.69 -11.52
N LYS A 91 3.21 1.95 -11.74
CA LYS A 91 2.93 2.70 -12.98
C LYS A 91 3.53 2.00 -14.21
N ILE A 92 4.82 1.68 -14.17
CA ILE A 92 5.51 0.95 -15.26
C ILE A 92 4.83 -0.39 -15.53
N TYR A 93 4.45 -1.11 -14.47
CA TYR A 93 3.75 -2.38 -14.61
C TYR A 93 2.37 -2.21 -15.26
N ASN A 94 1.58 -1.20 -14.86
CA ASN A 94 0.30 -0.89 -15.50
C ASN A 94 0.47 -0.54 -16.99
N GLU A 95 1.47 0.25 -17.36
CA GLU A 95 1.78 0.54 -18.77
C GLU A 95 2.15 -0.73 -19.55
N LYS A 96 2.90 -1.66 -18.92
CA LYS A 96 3.23 -2.96 -19.50
C LYS A 96 2.00 -3.86 -19.65
N ILE A 97 1.04 -3.78 -18.74
CA ILE A 97 -0.22 -4.53 -18.83
C ILE A 97 -1.08 -3.99 -19.98
N GLU A 98 -1.06 -2.68 -20.23
CA GLU A 98 -1.84 -2.05 -21.32
C GLU A 98 -1.24 -2.24 -22.71
N ASN A 99 0.07 -2.52 -22.81
CA ASN A 99 0.77 -2.72 -24.08
C ASN A 99 0.53 -4.14 -24.66
N PRO A 100 -0.19 -4.30 -25.80
CA PRO A 100 -0.53 -5.62 -26.36
C PRO A 100 0.67 -6.49 -26.78
N ARG A 101 1.87 -5.92 -26.89
CA ARG A 101 3.10 -6.64 -27.22
C ARG A 101 3.87 -7.13 -25.99
N SER A 102 3.41 -6.78 -24.79
CA SER A 102 4.01 -7.16 -23.51
C SER A 102 3.44 -8.48 -23.02
N THR A 103 4.28 -9.32 -22.42
CA THR A 103 3.81 -10.55 -21.76
C THR A 103 2.93 -10.26 -20.54
N ALA A 104 3.06 -9.07 -19.92
CA ALA A 104 2.22 -8.65 -18.79
C ALA A 104 0.76 -8.38 -19.18
N THR A 105 0.43 -8.31 -20.48
CA THR A 105 -0.96 -8.23 -20.95
C THR A 105 -1.81 -9.41 -20.47
N ALA A 106 -1.18 -10.57 -20.24
CA ALA A 106 -1.82 -11.76 -19.70
C ALA A 106 -2.38 -11.56 -18.28
N ASP A 107 -1.97 -10.51 -17.57
CA ASP A 107 -2.50 -10.19 -16.25
C ASP A 107 -3.83 -9.40 -16.32
N ARG A 108 -4.33 -9.09 -17.53
CA ARG A 108 -5.66 -8.49 -17.72
C ARG A 108 -6.73 -9.56 -17.86
N LEU A 109 -7.81 -9.40 -17.08
CA LEU A 109 -8.98 -10.30 -17.13
C LEU A 109 -9.62 -10.35 -18.53
N ASP A 110 -9.80 -9.20 -19.19
CA ASP A 110 -10.40 -9.13 -20.52
C ASP A 110 -9.57 -9.88 -21.57
N TYR A 111 -8.25 -9.67 -21.57
CA TYR A 111 -7.33 -10.40 -22.44
C TYR A 111 -7.43 -11.92 -22.21
N VAL A 112 -7.41 -12.36 -20.95
CA VAL A 112 -7.52 -13.79 -20.61
C VAL A 112 -8.83 -14.39 -21.10
N PHE A 113 -9.96 -13.71 -20.90
CA PHE A 113 -11.24 -14.24 -21.39
C PHE A 113 -11.34 -14.26 -22.92
N HIS A 114 -10.77 -13.27 -23.62
CA HIS A 114 -10.69 -13.27 -25.08
C HIS A 114 -9.84 -14.44 -25.59
N ARG A 115 -8.69 -14.69 -24.97
CA ARG A 115 -7.84 -15.84 -25.30
C ARG A 115 -8.54 -17.17 -25.02
N MET A 116 -9.23 -17.31 -23.88
CA MET A 116 -10.03 -18.50 -23.59
C MET A 116 -11.11 -18.76 -24.65
N LYS A 117 -11.74 -17.69 -25.14
CA LYS A 117 -12.74 -17.78 -26.21
C LYS A 117 -12.11 -18.17 -27.55
N GLU A 118 -10.95 -17.61 -27.90
CA GLU A 118 -10.19 -17.96 -29.12
C GLU A 118 -9.70 -19.41 -29.11
N GLU A 119 -9.38 -19.94 -27.93
CA GLU A 119 -8.95 -21.33 -27.73
C GLU A 119 -10.13 -22.29 -27.47
N ASP A 120 -11.37 -21.85 -27.71
CA ASP A 120 -12.61 -22.62 -27.56
C ASP A 120 -12.75 -23.31 -26.19
N VAL A 121 -12.35 -22.63 -25.10
CA VAL A 121 -12.46 -23.17 -23.74
C VAL A 121 -13.94 -23.45 -23.40
N PRO A 122 -14.30 -24.71 -23.04
CA PRO A 122 -15.68 -25.07 -22.75
C PRO A 122 -16.25 -24.34 -21.53
N ILE A 123 -17.49 -23.89 -21.66
CA ILE A 123 -18.26 -23.21 -20.60
C ILE A 123 -18.28 -24.03 -19.30
N GLU A 124 -18.41 -25.35 -19.40
CA GLU A 124 -18.50 -26.21 -18.21
C GLU A 124 -17.19 -26.32 -17.45
N LYS A 125 -16.06 -26.22 -18.17
CA LYS A 125 -14.74 -26.18 -17.54
C LYS A 125 -14.48 -24.85 -16.83
N LEU A 126 -14.98 -23.75 -17.40
CA LEU A 126 -14.94 -22.45 -16.73
C LEU A 126 -15.82 -22.43 -15.49
N LYS A 127 -17.03 -22.99 -15.58
CA LYS A 127 -17.94 -23.10 -14.45
C LYS A 127 -17.33 -23.93 -13.31
N GLU A 128 -16.74 -25.08 -13.62
CA GLU A 128 -16.02 -25.93 -12.65
C GLU A 128 -14.86 -25.16 -12.01
N PHE A 129 -14.00 -24.51 -12.82
CA PHE A 129 -12.87 -23.74 -12.31
C PHE A 129 -13.30 -22.60 -11.39
N PHE A 130 -14.25 -21.76 -11.79
CA PHE A 130 -14.66 -20.60 -10.99
C PHE A 130 -15.43 -20.96 -9.72
N ASN A 131 -16.18 -22.07 -9.72
CA ASN A 131 -16.89 -22.52 -8.52
C ASN A 131 -15.97 -23.23 -7.52
N GLU A 132 -14.99 -23.99 -8.00
CA GLU A 132 -14.21 -24.89 -7.15
C GLU A 132 -12.78 -24.41 -6.89
N ASN A 133 -12.18 -23.66 -7.82
CA ASN A 133 -10.74 -23.42 -7.85
C ASN A 133 -10.32 -21.94 -7.91
N ALA A 134 -11.21 -21.00 -8.23
CA ALA A 134 -10.89 -19.59 -8.35
C ALA A 134 -10.82 -18.86 -6.99
N TYR A 135 -10.05 -19.41 -6.05
CA TYR A 135 -9.81 -18.81 -4.74
C TYR A 135 -8.34 -18.49 -4.54
N ALA A 136 -8.05 -17.21 -4.28
CA ALA A 136 -6.77 -16.76 -3.79
C ALA A 136 -6.84 -16.61 -2.26
N ILE A 137 -6.12 -17.49 -1.54
CA ILE A 137 -6.05 -17.44 -0.09
C ILE A 137 -4.77 -16.71 0.31
N PHE A 138 -4.92 -15.57 0.98
CA PHE A 138 -3.81 -14.81 1.54
C PHE A 138 -3.74 -15.00 3.04
N SER A 139 -2.54 -15.22 3.55
CA SER A 139 -2.27 -15.35 4.98
C SER A 139 -1.44 -14.17 5.44
N LEU A 140 -2.04 -13.25 6.19
CA LEU A 140 -1.38 -12.07 6.71
C LEU A 140 -0.70 -12.39 8.04
N THR A 141 0.63 -12.25 8.06
CA THR A 141 1.48 -12.47 9.23
C THR A 141 2.13 -11.18 9.69
N MET A 142 2.63 -11.18 10.91
CA MET A 142 3.32 -10.02 11.50
C MET A 142 4.74 -9.88 10.98
N HIS A 143 5.14 -8.62 10.79
CA HIS A 143 6.44 -8.31 10.24
C HIS A 143 7.51 -8.57 11.31
N PRO A 144 8.47 -9.49 11.06
CA PRO A 144 9.29 -10.10 12.12
C PRO A 144 10.24 -9.13 12.82
N THR A 145 10.58 -8.03 12.17
CA THR A 145 11.60 -7.08 12.66
C THR A 145 11.09 -5.65 12.73
N ASN A 146 9.78 -5.39 12.57
CA ASN A 146 9.31 -4.03 12.31
C ASN A 146 9.44 -3.15 13.57
N PRO A 147 10.47 -2.29 13.68
CA PRO A 147 10.61 -1.44 14.84
C PRO A 147 9.72 -0.20 14.69
N THR A 148 8.94 -0.08 13.61
CA THR A 148 8.17 1.12 13.33
C THR A 148 6.99 1.28 14.25
N SER A 149 6.72 2.52 14.67
CA SER A 149 5.51 2.80 15.42
C SER A 149 4.28 2.52 14.56
N THR A 150 3.21 2.06 15.20
CA THR A 150 1.92 1.80 14.55
C THR A 150 1.42 3.02 13.78
N ASP A 151 1.57 4.21 14.37
CA ASP A 151 1.17 5.47 13.74
C ASP A 151 2.00 5.77 12.49
N TYR A 152 3.32 5.52 12.53
CA TYR A 152 4.17 5.67 11.35
C TYR A 152 3.76 4.68 10.25
N THR A 153 3.52 3.41 10.57
CA THR A 153 3.08 2.41 9.60
C THR A 153 1.74 2.78 8.96
N VAL A 154 0.74 3.11 9.78
CA VAL A 154 -0.64 3.31 9.33
C VAL A 154 -0.81 4.68 8.68
N LYS A 155 -0.48 5.76 9.39
CA LYS A 155 -0.70 7.13 8.92
C LYS A 155 0.42 7.56 7.99
N GLY A 156 1.67 7.41 8.42
CA GLY A 156 2.83 7.78 7.63
C GLY A 156 2.99 6.92 6.38
N GLY A 157 2.60 5.65 6.44
CA GLY A 157 2.84 4.68 5.39
C GLY A 157 1.61 4.30 4.56
N ILE A 158 0.69 3.54 5.15
CA ILE A 158 -0.45 2.95 4.43
C ILE A 158 -1.34 4.06 3.83
N GLN A 159 -1.61 5.12 4.58
CA GLN A 159 -2.37 6.26 4.06
C GLN A 159 -1.60 7.05 3.00
N PHE A 160 -0.26 7.15 3.09
CA PHE A 160 0.55 7.78 2.05
C PHE A 160 0.43 7.12 0.70
N ASP A 161 0.47 5.78 0.71
CA ASP A 161 0.37 4.98 -0.52
C ASP A 161 -0.96 5.32 -1.25
N LYS A 162 -2.04 5.67 -0.53
CA LYS A 162 -3.29 6.16 -1.12
C LYS A 162 -3.23 7.59 -1.69
N TYR A 163 -2.36 8.45 -1.15
CA TYR A 163 -2.20 9.84 -1.62
C TYR A 163 -1.29 9.95 -2.84
N LEU A 164 -0.27 9.08 -2.95
CA LEU A 164 0.58 8.97 -4.15
C LEU A 164 -0.24 8.73 -5.42
N ASP A 165 -1.32 7.96 -5.32
CA ASP A 165 -2.26 7.69 -6.42
C ASP A 165 -3.11 8.92 -6.85
N ASN A 166 -3.24 9.96 -6.02
CA ASN A 166 -4.25 11.01 -6.17
C ASN A 166 -3.70 12.43 -6.50
N ASN A 167 -2.39 12.61 -6.69
CA ASN A 167 -1.77 13.93 -6.94
C ASN A 167 -2.09 15.01 -5.87
N ILE A 168 -2.42 14.60 -4.64
CA ILE A 168 -2.74 15.50 -3.51
C ILE A 168 -1.44 15.92 -2.79
N ASP A 169 -1.50 17.06 -2.09
CA ASP A 169 -0.43 17.80 -1.40
C ASP A 169 0.58 16.93 -0.62
N TYR A 170 1.63 16.49 -1.33
CA TYR A 170 2.74 15.74 -0.77
C TYR A 170 3.44 16.46 0.39
N GLU A 171 3.39 17.79 0.45
CA GLU A 171 4.10 18.56 1.47
C GLU A 171 3.45 18.39 2.86
N GLU A 172 2.11 18.28 2.94
CA GLU A 172 1.42 17.98 4.21
C GLU A 172 1.82 16.59 4.72
N HIS A 173 1.94 15.62 3.81
CA HIS A 173 2.31 14.26 4.19
C HIS A 173 3.79 14.13 4.55
N LEU A 174 4.69 14.79 3.83
CA LEU A 174 6.11 14.86 4.20
C LEU A 174 6.29 15.49 5.58
N LYS A 175 5.46 16.48 5.93
CA LYS A 175 5.41 17.02 7.29
C LYS A 175 4.92 16.00 8.33
N LEU A 176 3.85 15.27 8.03
CA LEU A 176 3.37 14.19 8.90
C LEU A 176 4.47 13.14 9.14
N LEU A 177 5.19 12.72 8.09
CA LEU A 177 6.31 11.78 8.20
C LEU A 177 7.47 12.33 9.02
N GLU A 178 7.75 13.63 8.92
CA GLU A 178 8.75 14.30 9.73
C GLU A 178 8.41 14.17 11.23
N ASP A 179 7.14 14.39 11.58
CA ASP A 179 6.66 14.45 12.97
C ASP A 179 6.45 13.06 13.61
N LEU A 180 6.15 12.02 12.81
CA LEU A 180 5.86 10.68 13.33
C LEU A 180 7.15 9.91 13.68
N PRO A 181 7.25 9.31 14.88
CA PRO A 181 8.42 8.53 15.25
C PRO A 181 8.51 7.25 14.42
N ILE A 182 9.62 7.05 13.70
CA ILE A 182 9.83 5.82 12.92
C ILE A 182 10.27 4.64 13.78
N VAL A 183 10.76 4.84 15.00
CA VAL A 183 11.09 3.76 15.93
C VAL A 183 10.12 3.80 17.10
N GLY A 184 9.44 2.70 17.35
CA GLY A 184 8.55 2.46 18.47
C GLY A 184 9.10 1.43 19.44
N GLN A 185 8.35 1.20 20.51
CA GLN A 185 8.57 0.05 21.39
C GLN A 185 8.16 -1.24 20.68
N LYS A 186 8.49 -2.39 21.28
CA LYS A 186 7.95 -3.68 20.82
C LYS A 186 6.42 -3.56 20.81
N LYS A 187 5.81 -3.87 19.66
CA LYS A 187 4.37 -3.77 19.49
C LYS A 187 3.64 -4.75 20.40
N THR A 188 2.51 -4.28 20.89
CA THR A 188 1.45 -5.11 21.46
C THR A 188 0.68 -5.81 20.34
N ILE A 189 -0.06 -6.86 20.70
CA ILE A 189 -0.94 -7.56 19.76
C ILE A 189 -2.02 -6.64 19.22
N GLU A 190 -2.57 -5.77 20.08
CA GLU A 190 -3.53 -4.74 19.67
C GLU A 190 -2.95 -3.84 18.55
N GLU A 191 -1.70 -3.40 18.68
CA GLU A 191 -1.03 -2.57 17.68
C GLU A 191 -0.80 -3.31 16.35
N GLU A 192 -0.38 -4.56 16.43
CA GLU A 192 -0.23 -5.46 15.27
C GLU A 192 -1.56 -5.71 14.54
N VAL A 193 -2.65 -5.86 15.30
CA VAL A 193 -4.00 -5.97 14.75
C VAL A 193 -4.45 -4.66 14.09
N LYS A 194 -4.11 -3.50 14.65
CA LYS A 194 -4.39 -2.20 14.02
C LYS A 194 -3.68 -2.02 12.67
N GLU A 195 -2.42 -2.44 12.57
CA GLU A 195 -1.70 -2.45 11.28
C GLU A 195 -2.38 -3.39 10.28
N THR A 196 -2.80 -4.57 10.74
CA THR A 196 -3.52 -5.56 9.92
C THR A 196 -4.85 -4.99 9.41
N ILE A 197 -5.61 -4.31 10.27
CA ILE A 197 -6.86 -3.65 9.90
C ILE A 197 -6.64 -2.62 8.78
N ALA A 198 -5.59 -1.81 8.86
CA ALA A 198 -5.29 -0.82 7.82
C ALA A 198 -4.97 -1.48 6.46
N ILE A 199 -4.37 -2.68 6.45
CA ILE A 199 -4.16 -3.47 5.23
C ILE A 199 -5.47 -4.10 4.73
N LEU A 200 -6.29 -4.63 5.64
CA LEU A 200 -7.61 -5.19 5.29
C LEU A 200 -8.52 -4.15 4.64
N ASP A 201 -8.46 -2.89 5.06
CA ASP A 201 -9.18 -1.79 4.43
C ASP A 201 -8.77 -1.60 2.96
N ILE A 202 -7.47 -1.69 2.64
CA ILE A 202 -6.99 -1.64 1.24
C ILE A 202 -7.49 -2.85 0.45
N ILE A 203 -7.43 -4.04 1.04
CA ILE A 203 -7.92 -5.27 0.39
C ILE A 203 -9.42 -5.14 0.10
N TYR A 204 -10.20 -4.62 1.05
CA TYR A 204 -11.62 -4.35 0.88
C TYR A 204 -11.89 -3.43 -0.32
N GLU A 205 -11.29 -2.24 -0.33
CA GLU A 205 -11.45 -1.27 -1.43
C GLU A 205 -11.00 -1.83 -2.79
N THR A 206 -9.89 -2.57 -2.81
CA THR A 206 -9.35 -3.17 -4.04
C THR A 206 -10.21 -4.33 -4.54
N SER A 207 -10.76 -5.14 -3.64
CA SER A 207 -11.63 -6.27 -4.00
C SER A 207 -12.92 -5.81 -4.68
N ILE A 208 -13.48 -4.68 -4.23
CA ILE A 208 -14.64 -4.04 -4.87
C ILE A 208 -14.29 -3.62 -6.31
N LYS A 209 -13.16 -2.93 -6.50
CA LYS A 209 -12.69 -2.52 -7.84
C LYS A 209 -12.44 -3.73 -8.76
N LEU A 210 -11.83 -4.79 -8.23
CA LEU A 210 -11.58 -6.02 -8.97
C LEU A 210 -12.88 -6.69 -9.43
N ARG A 211 -13.91 -6.72 -8.57
CA ARG A 211 -15.24 -7.23 -8.93
C ARG A 211 -15.85 -6.44 -10.09
N PHE A 212 -15.75 -5.11 -10.07
CA PHE A 212 -16.24 -4.30 -11.20
C PHE A 212 -15.46 -4.57 -12.49
N LYS A 213 -14.13 -4.66 -12.43
CA LYS A 213 -13.30 -5.04 -13.59
C LYS A 213 -13.67 -6.41 -14.15
N LEU A 214 -13.98 -7.39 -13.29
CA LEU A 214 -14.45 -8.71 -13.70
C LEU A 214 -15.79 -8.63 -14.45
N ILE A 215 -16.75 -7.86 -13.93
CA ILE A 215 -18.04 -7.62 -14.60
C ILE A 215 -17.83 -6.98 -15.97
N GLU A 216 -17.00 -5.94 -16.06
CA GLU A 216 -16.70 -5.25 -17.31
C GLU A 216 -16.05 -6.18 -18.34
N SER A 217 -15.09 -7.00 -17.90
CA SER A 217 -14.36 -7.94 -18.76
C SER A 217 -15.26 -9.04 -19.33
N LEU A 218 -16.31 -9.43 -18.60
CA LEU A 218 -17.27 -10.45 -19.03
C LEU A 218 -18.39 -9.90 -19.93
N ARG A 219 -18.56 -8.57 -20.01
CA ARG A 219 -19.64 -7.94 -20.78
C ARG A 219 -19.61 -8.33 -22.26
N ASP A 220 -18.40 -8.42 -22.82
CA ASP A 220 -18.21 -8.67 -24.24
C ASP A 220 -18.15 -10.18 -24.57
N ILE A 221 -18.28 -11.05 -23.55
CA ILE A 221 -18.36 -12.51 -23.67
C ILE A 221 -19.53 -13.05 -22.83
N PRO A 222 -20.80 -12.82 -23.26
CA PRO A 222 -21.98 -13.17 -22.46
C PRO A 222 -22.09 -14.66 -22.10
N SER A 223 -21.52 -15.54 -22.92
CA SER A 223 -21.47 -16.98 -22.67
C SER A 223 -20.65 -17.36 -21.43
N TYR A 224 -19.66 -16.56 -21.05
CA TYR A 224 -18.88 -16.76 -19.82
C TYR A 224 -19.53 -16.04 -18.64
N GLY A 225 -20.11 -14.86 -18.87
CA GLY A 225 -20.87 -14.13 -17.86
C GLY A 225 -22.08 -14.87 -17.30
N SER A 226 -22.63 -15.85 -18.03
CA SER A 226 -23.73 -16.70 -17.54
C SER A 226 -23.30 -17.81 -16.57
N VAL A 227 -22.01 -18.12 -16.49
CA VAL A 227 -21.49 -19.23 -15.64
C VAL A 227 -20.51 -18.79 -14.57
N ILE A 228 -19.87 -17.63 -14.72
CA ILE A 228 -18.98 -17.06 -13.70
C ILE A 228 -19.83 -16.20 -12.75
N ASP A 229 -20.01 -16.66 -11.51
CA ASP A 229 -20.66 -15.86 -10.48
C ASP A 229 -19.69 -14.82 -9.90
N VAL A 230 -19.83 -13.58 -10.34
CA VAL A 230 -19.06 -12.42 -9.88
C VAL A 230 -19.32 -12.04 -8.42
N ASN A 231 -20.29 -12.68 -7.75
CA ASN A 231 -20.56 -12.49 -6.33
C ASN A 231 -19.84 -13.52 -5.44
N THR A 232 -19.29 -14.59 -6.03
CA THR A 232 -18.48 -15.54 -5.30
C THR A 232 -17.16 -14.87 -4.89
N PRO A 233 -16.77 -14.94 -3.61
CA PRO A 233 -15.54 -14.32 -3.14
C PRO A 233 -14.32 -15.06 -3.70
N ILE A 234 -13.59 -14.42 -4.61
CA ILE A 234 -12.36 -14.96 -5.19
C ILE A 234 -11.11 -14.71 -4.33
N ILE A 235 -11.21 -13.86 -3.31
CA ILE A 235 -10.13 -13.55 -2.38
C ILE A 235 -10.61 -13.91 -0.98
N GLN A 236 -9.82 -14.73 -0.28
CA GLN A 236 -10.02 -15.06 1.13
C GLN A 236 -8.78 -14.67 1.92
N VAL A 237 -8.97 -13.95 3.01
CA VAL A 237 -7.87 -13.50 3.87
C VAL A 237 -7.95 -14.19 5.22
N SER A 238 -6.83 -14.77 5.63
CA SER A 238 -6.57 -15.30 6.97
C SER A 238 -5.58 -14.39 7.68
N ILE A 239 -5.76 -14.18 8.99
CA ILE A 239 -4.94 -13.29 9.80
C ILE A 239 -4.29 -14.06 10.94
N TRP A 240 -3.00 -13.82 11.17
CA TRP A 240 -2.22 -14.47 12.24
C TRP A 240 -1.92 -13.51 13.38
N SER A 241 -1.91 -12.21 13.10
CA SER A 241 -1.69 -11.11 14.04
C SER A 241 -2.59 -11.17 15.28
N ALA A 242 -3.77 -11.80 15.15
CA ALA A 242 -4.76 -11.88 16.21
C ALA A 242 -4.58 -13.10 17.13
N GLY A 243 -3.73 -14.08 16.79
CA GLY A 243 -3.80 -15.38 17.47
C GLY A 243 -2.66 -16.38 17.22
N ASP A 244 -1.53 -15.97 16.66
CA ASP A 244 -0.35 -16.83 16.62
C ASP A 244 0.28 -16.96 18.02
N GLY A 245 -0.21 -17.94 18.77
CA GLY A 245 0.24 -18.25 20.12
C GLY A 245 1.49 -19.11 20.18
N ASP A 246 2.01 -19.59 19.04
CA ASP A 246 3.19 -20.46 19.03
C ASP A 246 4.43 -19.69 19.49
N GLY A 247 4.97 -20.06 20.66
CA GLY A 247 6.14 -19.41 21.25
C GLY A 247 5.93 -17.95 21.70
N ASN A 248 4.70 -17.42 21.67
CA ASN A 248 4.41 -16.03 22.08
C ASN A 248 3.48 -15.98 23.30
N GLU A 249 4.06 -15.81 24.49
CA GLU A 249 3.31 -15.69 25.75
C GLU A 249 2.35 -14.51 25.81
N ASN A 250 2.56 -13.49 24.98
CA ASN A 250 1.68 -12.32 24.92
C ASN A 250 0.38 -12.63 24.16
N ALA A 251 0.37 -13.65 23.29
CA ALA A 251 -0.80 -14.09 22.51
C ALA A 251 -1.70 -15.02 23.32
N ASN A 252 -2.30 -14.45 24.37
CA ASN A 252 -3.22 -15.14 25.25
C ASN A 252 -4.69 -15.00 24.80
N ILE A 253 -5.59 -15.71 25.48
CA ILE A 253 -7.02 -15.75 25.14
C ILE A 253 -7.66 -14.36 25.22
N GLN A 254 -7.28 -13.52 26.19
CA GLN A 254 -7.85 -12.18 26.35
C GLN A 254 -7.46 -11.28 25.16
N GLU A 255 -6.21 -11.36 24.73
CA GLU A 255 -5.73 -10.62 23.54
C GLU A 255 -6.42 -11.11 22.26
N LEU A 256 -6.63 -12.42 22.13
CA LEU A 256 -7.39 -13.00 21.01
C LEU A 256 -8.84 -12.48 20.99
N GLU A 257 -9.53 -12.50 22.12
CA GLU A 257 -10.90 -11.98 22.25
C GLU A 257 -10.96 -10.48 21.92
N HIS A 258 -10.00 -9.70 22.41
CA HIS A 258 -9.90 -8.28 22.12
C HIS A 258 -9.66 -8.02 20.63
N ALA A 259 -8.73 -8.75 20.00
CA ALA A 259 -8.46 -8.66 18.57
C ALA A 259 -9.70 -8.97 17.73
N PHE A 260 -10.45 -10.02 18.08
CA PHE A 260 -11.72 -10.35 17.41
C PHE A 260 -12.74 -9.22 17.51
N GLU A 261 -12.85 -8.58 18.68
CA GLU A 261 -13.77 -7.46 18.86
C GLU A 261 -13.37 -6.26 18.01
N LEU A 262 -12.08 -5.91 17.95
CA LEU A 262 -11.57 -4.83 17.10
C LEU A 262 -11.90 -5.08 15.61
N LEU A 263 -11.67 -6.30 15.13
CA LEU A 263 -11.97 -6.68 13.76
C LEU A 263 -13.47 -6.59 13.45
N ARG A 264 -14.32 -7.11 14.34
CA ARG A 264 -15.79 -7.02 14.21
C ARG A 264 -16.26 -5.57 14.19
N GLN A 265 -15.72 -4.74 15.07
CA GLN A 265 -16.05 -3.32 15.11
C GLN A 265 -15.64 -2.63 13.81
N ARG A 266 -14.45 -2.92 13.27
CA ARG A 266 -14.03 -2.35 11.99
C ARG A 266 -14.94 -2.77 10.84
N ILE A 267 -15.25 -4.06 10.73
CA ILE A 267 -16.17 -4.60 9.71
C ILE A 267 -17.52 -3.87 9.79
N LYS A 268 -18.07 -3.72 11.01
CA LYS A 268 -19.32 -2.98 11.24
C LYS A 268 -19.22 -1.53 10.76
N GLN A 269 -18.12 -0.83 11.06
CA GLN A 269 -17.91 0.55 10.62
C GLN A 269 -17.87 0.67 9.10
N LEU A 270 -17.16 -0.23 8.41
CA LEU A 270 -17.09 -0.27 6.95
C LEU A 270 -18.48 -0.44 6.32
N TYR A 271 -19.25 -1.44 6.76
CA TYR A 271 -20.61 -1.62 6.23
C TYR A 271 -21.55 -0.46 6.54
N LEU A 272 -21.44 0.15 7.72
CA LEU A 272 -22.24 1.33 8.06
C LEU A 272 -21.90 2.52 7.17
N HIS A 273 -20.62 2.74 6.88
CA HIS A 273 -20.15 3.77 5.97
C HIS A 273 -20.74 3.57 4.56
N ASP A 274 -20.64 2.35 4.01
CA ASP A 274 -21.14 2.05 2.66
C ASP A 274 -22.67 2.21 2.57
N ILE A 275 -23.41 1.80 3.61
CA ILE A 275 -24.86 2.01 3.69
C ILE A 275 -25.19 3.50 3.69
N GLN A 276 -24.41 4.33 4.39
CA GLN A 276 -24.60 5.78 4.42
C GLN A 276 -24.29 6.41 3.06
N GLU A 277 -23.21 6.00 2.40
CA GLU A 277 -22.87 6.47 1.06
C GLU A 277 -23.96 6.09 0.03
N ILE A 278 -24.48 4.86 0.07
CA ILE A 278 -25.58 4.44 -0.81
C ILE A 278 -26.84 5.29 -0.58
N LYS A 279 -27.16 5.59 0.69
CA LYS A 279 -28.31 6.46 1.02
C LYS A 279 -28.08 7.88 0.50
N SER A 280 -26.90 8.44 0.71
CA SER A 280 -26.51 9.78 0.23
C SER A 280 -26.52 9.87 -1.29
N ASN A 281 -25.99 8.87 -2.00
CA ASN A 281 -25.99 8.83 -3.47
C ASN A 281 -27.41 8.64 -4.04
N LYS A 282 -28.28 7.87 -3.39
CA LYS A 282 -29.71 7.85 -3.74
C LYS A 282 -30.35 9.22 -3.53
N THR A 283 -30.02 9.93 -2.46
CA THR A 283 -30.48 11.30 -2.24
C THR A 283 -29.96 12.25 -3.32
N LYS A 284 -28.68 12.18 -3.71
CA LYS A 284 -28.12 12.98 -4.82
C LYS A 284 -28.76 12.65 -6.17
N ILE A 285 -29.00 11.39 -6.50
CA ILE A 285 -29.70 11.01 -7.75
C ILE A 285 -31.15 11.50 -7.73
N ILE A 286 -31.81 11.48 -6.57
CA ILE A 286 -33.16 12.03 -6.41
C ILE A 286 -33.14 13.56 -6.49
N GLU A 287 -32.18 14.24 -5.89
CA GLU A 287 -31.97 15.68 -5.99
C GLU A 287 -31.63 16.10 -7.43
N GLU A 288 -30.73 15.41 -8.12
CA GLU A 288 -30.40 15.62 -9.53
C GLU A 288 -31.62 15.35 -10.42
N LYS A 289 -32.44 14.34 -10.13
CA LYS A 289 -33.71 14.11 -10.84
C LYS A 289 -34.76 15.16 -10.52
N LEU A 290 -34.77 15.73 -9.32
CA LEU A 290 -35.70 16.81 -8.95
C LEU A 290 -35.25 18.15 -9.57
N ILE A 291 -33.94 18.40 -9.62
CA ILE A 291 -33.33 19.58 -10.26
C ILE A 291 -33.48 19.50 -11.79
N ASN A 292 -33.26 18.33 -12.40
CA ASN A 292 -33.42 18.13 -13.85
C ASN A 292 -34.88 17.95 -14.30
N ASN A 293 -35.84 17.70 -13.39
CA ASN A 293 -37.27 17.76 -13.68
C ASN A 293 -37.93 19.07 -13.22
N SER A 294 -37.17 20.01 -12.63
CA SER A 294 -37.64 21.38 -12.43
C SER A 294 -37.18 22.22 -13.62
N TYR A 295 -38.15 22.56 -14.49
CA TYR A 295 -38.05 23.34 -15.74
C TYR A 295 -37.85 22.55 -17.05
N LYS A 296 -38.86 21.74 -17.40
CA LYS A 296 -39.82 22.09 -18.47
C LYS A 296 -41.08 21.25 -18.39
#